data_AF-A0A9N9IY67-F1
#
_entry.id   AF-A0A9N9IY67-F1
#
_cell.length_a   1.000
_cell.length_b   1.000
_cell.length_c   1.000
_cell.angle_alpha   90.00
_cell.angle_beta   90.00
_cell.angle_gamma   90.00
#
_symmetry.space_group_name_H-M   'P 1'
#
loop_
_entity.id
_entity.type
_entity.pdbx_description
1 polymer ?
#
loop_
_entity_poly.entity_id
_entity_poly.type
_entity_poly.pdbx_seq_one_letter_code
_entity_poly.pdbx_strand_id
1 'polypeptide(L)'
;KKFMEFFDSLKEQTRYSIIDTSSSNWLKDPIGKIDVSIVDGSQVLWAHLVSAIEIKYSLYNTTLYHEAVGQLVDRFQTVFQMQPGRPFIIGAVCCDKLVEFIYTNSELQLKRSGLMELNITKPTGIQMLLNLISSNPHQLGYSPPEDHKMLISTTGFTYKSLLRRADNGRGKLVLFGSINSKKAIFKASNNLNNELKMLGILKDCKYVLQVVKEGFLSDGRMFMVITPAGVHLEAKKHGLKGTLKALRDVAKALKFSYDRHIFHRDVSYLNIIVYEKQGYLIDWGVASTVSELISAPLTGTYLFSSFPVLMSFKTGKPHTYSAIDEIESLFYVFMYIACDGIVSWKKHSDLSTIIAIKYNVMFCPQEFNRHLANYAHNEFHRHLSAFHKIIFPYGNDLESRELSIEEIIEIFENWINEL
;
A
#
# COMPACT_ATOMS: atom_id res chain seq x y z
N LYS A 1 -14.30 11.52 -19.43
CA LYS A 1 -14.35 12.96 -19.81
C LYS A 1 -15.72 13.58 -19.55
N LYS A 2 -16.77 13.32 -20.34
CA LYS A 2 -18.12 13.91 -20.13
C LYS A 2 -18.67 13.74 -18.69
N PHE A 3 -18.47 12.57 -18.10
CA PHE A 3 -18.81 12.32 -16.69
C PHE A 3 -18.07 13.25 -15.72
N MET A 4 -16.78 13.48 -15.95
CA MET A 4 -15.99 14.38 -15.11
C MET A 4 -16.40 15.83 -15.31
N GLU A 5 -16.67 16.27 -16.54
CA GLU A 5 -17.21 17.61 -16.82
C GLU A 5 -18.55 17.85 -16.11
N PHE A 6 -19.41 16.82 -16.07
CA PHE A 6 -20.66 16.85 -15.29
C PHE A 6 -20.40 16.99 -13.79
N PHE A 7 -19.52 16.18 -13.21
CA PHE A 7 -19.21 16.28 -11.78
C PHE A 7 -18.49 17.58 -11.41
N ASP A 8 -17.61 18.09 -12.28
CA ASP A 8 -16.93 19.37 -12.10
C ASP A 8 -17.94 20.53 -12.06
N SER A 9 -19.01 20.45 -12.86
CA SER A 9 -20.10 21.45 -12.82
C SER A 9 -20.86 21.48 -11.49
N LEU A 10 -20.75 20.41 -10.68
CA LEU A 10 -21.42 20.25 -9.40
C LEU A 10 -20.49 20.48 -8.20
N LYS A 11 -19.21 20.80 -8.43
CA LYS A 11 -18.18 20.81 -7.39
C LYS A 11 -18.45 21.79 -6.25
N GLU A 12 -19.13 22.90 -6.52
CA GLU A 12 -19.54 23.87 -5.48
C GLU A 12 -20.81 23.45 -4.73
N GLN A 13 -21.55 22.48 -5.26
CA GLN A 13 -22.82 22.00 -4.72
C GLN A 13 -22.67 20.68 -3.93
N THR A 14 -21.52 20.02 -4.03
CA THR A 14 -21.25 18.75 -3.36
C THR A 14 -20.25 18.93 -2.22
N ARG A 15 -20.53 18.27 -1.09
CA ARG A 15 -19.59 18.21 0.04
C ARG A 15 -18.31 17.43 -0.27
N TYR A 16 -18.40 16.46 -1.17
CA TYR A 16 -17.32 15.53 -1.48
C TYR A 16 -16.46 16.02 -2.64
N SER A 17 -15.18 15.65 -2.64
CA SER A 17 -14.34 15.77 -3.83
C SER A 17 -14.59 14.57 -4.72
N ILE A 18 -14.90 14.83 -6.00
CA ILE A 18 -15.06 13.80 -7.02
C ILE A 18 -13.80 13.83 -7.89
N ILE A 19 -13.05 12.73 -7.87
CA ILE A 19 -11.69 12.70 -8.44
C ILE A 19 -11.63 11.63 -9.54
N ASP A 20 -11.14 12.00 -10.72
CA ASP A 20 -10.80 11.06 -11.79
C ASP A 20 -9.58 10.24 -11.35
N THR A 21 -9.82 8.97 -11.04
CA THR A 21 -8.79 8.02 -10.60
C THR A 21 -8.46 6.97 -11.67
N SER A 22 -9.01 7.13 -12.88
CA SER A 22 -8.85 6.21 -14.01
C SER A 22 -7.44 6.21 -14.62
N SER A 23 -6.65 7.25 -14.39
CA SER A 23 -5.33 7.42 -15.02
C SER A 23 -4.23 7.86 -14.06
N SER A 24 -4.58 8.49 -12.94
CA SER A 24 -3.64 8.98 -11.93
C SER A 24 -4.33 9.03 -10.56
N ASN A 25 -3.56 9.24 -9.48
CA ASN A 25 -4.07 9.43 -8.12
C ASN A 25 -5.03 8.34 -7.59
N TRP A 26 -4.97 7.11 -8.11
CA TRP A 26 -5.80 6.01 -7.62
C TRP A 26 -5.52 5.67 -6.16
N LEU A 27 -6.47 5.00 -5.52
CA LEU A 27 -6.34 4.52 -4.14
C LEU A 27 -5.17 3.54 -4.05
N LYS A 28 -4.23 3.84 -3.17
CA LYS A 28 -3.05 3.02 -2.89
C LYS A 28 -3.27 2.21 -1.62
N ASP A 29 -2.68 1.03 -1.60
CA ASP A 29 -2.61 0.11 -0.47
C ASP A 29 -3.96 -0.36 0.15
N PRO A 30 -4.54 -1.47 -0.35
CA PRO A 30 -4.16 -2.17 -1.58
C PRO A 30 -4.43 -1.28 -2.80
N ILE A 31 -3.69 -1.48 -3.90
CA ILE A 31 -3.90 -0.70 -5.11
C ILE A 31 -5.29 -1.01 -5.67
N GLY A 32 -6.18 -0.02 -5.64
CA GLY A 32 -7.50 -0.09 -6.21
C GLY A 32 -7.67 0.97 -7.28
N LYS A 33 -7.49 0.57 -8.54
CA LYS A 33 -7.91 1.40 -9.65
C LYS A 33 -9.44 1.41 -9.67
N ILE A 34 -10.00 2.60 -9.56
CA ILE A 34 -11.42 2.95 -9.67
C ILE A 34 -11.45 4.08 -10.69
N ASP A 35 -12.43 4.13 -11.59
CA ASP A 35 -12.48 5.21 -12.57
C ASP A 35 -12.77 6.57 -11.92
N VAL A 36 -13.75 6.64 -11.02
CA VAL A 36 -14.07 7.86 -10.27
C VAL A 36 -14.23 7.56 -8.78
N SER A 37 -13.44 8.26 -7.96
CA SER A 37 -13.49 8.16 -6.51
C SER A 37 -14.23 9.36 -5.91
N ILE A 38 -15.22 9.11 -5.06
CA ILE A 38 -15.93 10.14 -4.29
C ILE A 38 -15.35 10.12 -2.87
N VAL A 39 -14.67 11.19 -2.47
CA VAL A 39 -13.90 11.23 -1.22
C VAL A 39 -14.29 12.40 -0.30
N ASP A 40 -14.24 12.18 1.01
CA ASP A 40 -14.41 13.21 2.04
C ASP A 40 -13.08 13.91 2.31
N GLY A 41 -12.87 15.06 1.66
CA GLY A 41 -11.61 15.82 1.70
C GLY A 41 -10.90 15.87 0.36
N SER A 42 -9.62 16.26 0.35
CA SER A 42 -8.83 16.45 -0.89
C SER A 42 -7.89 15.29 -1.22
N GLN A 43 -7.76 14.31 -0.33
CA GLN A 43 -6.84 13.19 -0.48
C GLN A 43 -7.57 11.94 -0.95
N VAL A 44 -7.01 11.25 -1.95
CA VAL A 44 -7.51 9.95 -2.43
C VAL A 44 -6.94 8.84 -1.55
N LEU A 45 -7.61 8.57 -0.43
CA LEU A 45 -7.22 7.55 0.53
C LEU A 45 -8.41 6.63 0.82
N TRP A 46 -8.12 5.35 1.09
CA TRP A 46 -9.17 4.39 1.40
C TRP A 46 -9.99 4.81 2.62
N ALA A 47 -9.38 5.43 3.63
CA ALA A 47 -10.08 5.94 4.81
C ALA A 47 -11.06 7.10 4.51
N HIS A 48 -10.86 7.77 3.38
CA HIS A 48 -11.64 8.92 2.93
C HIS A 48 -12.64 8.57 1.81
N LEU A 49 -12.61 7.32 1.29
CA LEU A 49 -13.50 6.89 0.21
C LEU A 49 -14.96 6.78 0.68
N VAL A 50 -15.82 7.67 0.20
CA VAL A 50 -17.26 7.64 0.49
C VAL A 50 -17.96 6.69 -0.47
N SER A 51 -17.65 6.78 -1.76
CA SER A 51 -18.27 5.95 -2.79
C SER A 51 -17.35 5.85 -4.01
N ALA A 52 -17.67 4.95 -4.93
CA ALA A 52 -16.88 4.64 -6.12
C ALA A 52 -17.79 4.48 -7.33
N ILE A 53 -17.32 4.94 -8.49
CA ILE A 53 -17.99 4.76 -9.77
C ILE A 53 -17.01 4.09 -10.74
N GLU A 54 -17.44 2.96 -11.32
CA GLU A 54 -16.74 2.28 -12.40
C GLU A 54 -17.41 2.60 -13.73
N ILE A 55 -16.64 2.93 -14.76
CA ILE A 55 -17.14 3.37 -16.06
C ILE A 55 -16.74 2.38 -17.13
N LYS A 56 -17.72 1.85 -17.87
CA LYS A 56 -17.47 1.04 -19.06
C LYS A 56 -18.06 1.69 -20.30
N TYR A 57 -17.56 1.27 -21.46
CA TYR A 57 -18.07 1.72 -22.76
C TYR A 57 -19.55 1.34 -22.96
N SER A 58 -19.96 0.16 -22.48
CA SER A 58 -21.34 -0.32 -22.58
C SER A 58 -21.66 -1.26 -21.43
N LEU A 59 -22.83 -1.06 -20.80
CA LEU A 59 -23.39 -1.99 -19.83
C LEU A 59 -24.32 -3.05 -20.47
N TYR A 60 -24.58 -2.95 -21.78
CA TYR A 60 -25.30 -4.00 -22.52
C TYR A 60 -24.41 -5.20 -22.85
N ASN A 61 -23.09 -5.00 -22.91
CA ASN A 61 -22.14 -6.09 -23.05
C ASN A 61 -22.01 -6.80 -21.69
N THR A 62 -22.52 -8.02 -21.62
CA THR A 62 -22.56 -8.81 -20.37
C THR A 62 -21.19 -9.01 -19.76
N THR A 63 -20.15 -9.27 -20.57
CA THR A 63 -18.78 -9.45 -20.08
C THR A 63 -18.24 -8.18 -19.42
N LEU A 64 -18.30 -7.03 -20.11
CA LEU A 64 -17.82 -5.75 -19.58
C LEU A 64 -18.60 -5.32 -18.34
N TYR A 65 -19.89 -5.58 -18.34
CA TYR A 65 -20.78 -5.31 -17.22
C TYR A 65 -20.42 -6.14 -15.98
N HIS A 66 -20.29 -7.46 -16.13
CA HIS A 66 -19.91 -8.34 -15.02
C HIS A 66 -18.51 -8.03 -14.50
N GLU A 67 -17.58 -7.67 -15.40
CA GLU A 67 -16.24 -7.20 -15.02
C GLU A 67 -16.32 -5.94 -14.15
N ALA A 68 -17.10 -4.93 -14.54
CA ALA A 68 -17.26 -3.69 -13.77
C ALA A 68 -17.84 -3.93 -12.38
N VAL A 69 -18.85 -4.79 -12.30
CA VAL A 69 -19.50 -5.15 -11.03
C VAL A 69 -18.53 -5.90 -10.14
N GLY A 70 -17.81 -6.90 -10.68
CA GLY A 70 -16.79 -7.65 -9.95
C GLY A 70 -15.68 -6.73 -9.42
N GLN A 71 -15.15 -5.84 -10.27
CA GLN A 71 -14.16 -4.84 -9.88
C GLN A 71 -14.68 -3.97 -8.74
N LEU A 72 -15.90 -3.43 -8.83
CA LEU A 72 -16.46 -2.58 -7.78
C LEU A 72 -16.65 -3.33 -6.46
N VAL A 73 -17.14 -4.58 -6.50
CA VAL A 73 -17.33 -5.43 -5.31
C VAL A 73 -16.00 -5.77 -4.64
N ASP A 74 -14.96 -6.10 -5.42
CA ASP A 74 -13.61 -6.32 -4.89
C ASP A 74 -13.09 -5.08 -4.16
N ARG A 75 -13.39 -3.87 -4.67
CA ARG A 75 -13.00 -2.61 -4.01
C ARG A 75 -13.80 -2.38 -2.74
N PHE A 76 -15.07 -2.77 -2.68
CA PHE A 76 -15.87 -2.66 -1.45
C PHE A 76 -15.32 -3.54 -0.33
N GLN A 77 -14.81 -4.74 -0.64
CA GLN A 77 -14.11 -5.57 0.34
C GLN A 77 -12.93 -4.80 0.96
N THR A 78 -12.13 -4.13 0.12
CA THR A 78 -11.05 -3.26 0.61
C THR A 78 -11.59 -2.10 1.45
N VAL A 79 -12.70 -1.47 1.07
CA VAL A 79 -13.29 -0.39 1.88
C VAL A 79 -13.62 -0.89 3.28
N PHE A 80 -14.24 -2.06 3.44
CA PHE A 80 -14.54 -2.59 4.77
C PHE A 80 -13.29 -2.92 5.58
N GLN A 81 -12.22 -3.38 4.93
CA GLN A 81 -10.92 -3.59 5.57
C GLN A 81 -10.28 -2.27 6.04
N MET A 82 -10.43 -1.20 5.25
CA MET A 82 -9.77 0.10 5.50
C MET A 82 -10.63 1.08 6.29
N GLN A 83 -11.94 0.83 6.37
CA GLN A 83 -12.93 1.56 7.15
C GLN A 83 -13.72 0.59 8.04
N PRO A 84 -13.10 0.04 9.08
CA PRO A 84 -13.76 -0.89 9.98
C PRO A 84 -14.98 -0.26 10.65
N GLY A 85 -16.01 -1.06 10.88
CA GLY A 85 -17.27 -0.60 11.46
C GLY A 85 -18.19 0.12 10.46
N ARG A 86 -17.77 0.28 9.20
CA ARG A 86 -18.65 0.75 8.12
C ARG A 86 -19.75 -0.29 7.87
N PRO A 87 -21.04 0.04 8.08
CA PRO A 87 -22.12 -0.95 7.98
C PRO A 87 -22.41 -1.36 6.52
N PHE A 88 -22.24 -0.43 5.57
CA PHE A 88 -22.44 -0.66 4.15
C PHE A 88 -21.73 0.38 3.29
N ILE A 89 -21.64 0.08 1.99
CA ILE A 89 -21.22 1.00 0.95
C ILE A 89 -22.14 0.88 -0.26
N ILE A 90 -22.36 2.01 -0.93
CA ILE A 90 -23.05 2.10 -2.20
C ILE A 90 -22.07 2.69 -3.21
N GLY A 91 -22.02 2.13 -4.40
CA GLY A 91 -21.33 2.71 -5.56
C GLY A 91 -22.12 2.46 -6.83
N ALA A 92 -21.54 2.85 -7.96
CA ALA A 92 -22.24 2.76 -9.24
C ALA A 92 -21.36 2.17 -10.34
N VAL A 93 -21.98 1.44 -11.25
CA VAL A 93 -21.39 1.12 -12.57
C VAL A 93 -22.14 1.93 -13.62
N CYS A 94 -21.40 2.60 -14.51
CA CYS A 94 -21.99 3.55 -15.47
C CYS A 94 -21.47 3.32 -16.90
N CYS A 95 -22.30 3.67 -17.88
CA CYS A 95 -21.86 4.01 -19.24
C CYS A 95 -22.52 5.34 -19.66
N ASP A 96 -22.43 5.69 -20.94
CA ASP A 96 -23.01 6.92 -21.50
C ASP A 96 -24.55 7.00 -21.37
N LYS A 97 -25.25 5.87 -21.25
CA LYS A 97 -26.73 5.79 -21.27
C LYS A 97 -27.34 5.18 -20.01
N LEU A 98 -26.56 4.41 -19.25
CA LEU A 98 -27.07 3.57 -18.17
C LEU A 98 -26.24 3.73 -16.90
N VAL A 99 -26.92 3.57 -15.77
CA VAL A 99 -26.31 3.43 -14.44
C VAL A 99 -26.97 2.29 -13.69
N GLU A 100 -26.20 1.57 -12.89
CA GLU A 100 -26.73 0.68 -11.86
C GLU A 100 -25.99 0.94 -10.55
N PHE A 101 -26.74 0.96 -9.46
CA PHE A 101 -26.21 1.11 -8.11
C PHE A 101 -26.04 -0.25 -7.45
N ILE A 102 -24.84 -0.44 -6.90
CA ILE A 102 -24.45 -1.66 -6.20
C ILE A 102 -24.32 -1.31 -4.72
N TYR A 103 -25.11 -1.99 -3.91
CA TYR A 103 -25.03 -1.95 -2.45
C TYR A 103 -24.32 -3.21 -1.96
N THR A 104 -23.47 -3.05 -0.95
CA THR A 104 -22.88 -4.18 -0.23
C THR A 104 -22.80 -3.84 1.25
N ASN A 105 -23.14 -4.78 2.13
CA ASN A 105 -22.95 -4.62 3.59
C ASN A 105 -21.59 -5.20 4.05
N SER A 106 -21.25 -5.02 5.32
CA SER A 106 -20.00 -5.55 5.90
C SER A 106 -19.87 -7.07 5.87
N GLU A 107 -20.98 -7.79 5.67
CA GLU A 107 -21.01 -9.25 5.48
C GLU A 107 -20.89 -9.66 4.01
N LEU A 108 -20.60 -8.71 3.12
CA LEU A 108 -20.48 -8.88 1.68
C LEU A 108 -21.76 -9.36 0.98
N GLN A 109 -22.93 -9.17 1.61
CA GLN A 109 -24.22 -9.39 0.96
C GLN A 109 -24.53 -8.26 -0.01
N LEU A 110 -24.82 -8.64 -1.25
CA LEU A 110 -24.95 -7.72 -2.38
C LEU A 110 -26.42 -7.47 -2.73
N LYS A 111 -26.75 -6.20 -2.98
CA LYS A 111 -28.04 -5.78 -3.57
C LYS A 111 -27.79 -4.88 -4.76
N ARG A 112 -28.68 -4.94 -5.73
CA ARG A 112 -28.57 -4.23 -7.01
C ARG A 112 -29.84 -3.48 -7.31
N SER A 113 -29.71 -2.25 -7.81
CA SER A 113 -30.87 -1.45 -8.22
C SER A 113 -31.48 -1.92 -9.54
N GLY A 114 -30.75 -2.69 -10.34
CA GLY A 114 -31.03 -2.87 -11.77
C GLY A 114 -30.56 -1.66 -12.59
N LEU A 115 -30.52 -1.84 -13.91
CA LEU A 115 -30.09 -0.81 -14.87
C LEU A 115 -31.15 0.29 -14.97
N MET A 116 -30.70 1.54 -14.91
CA MET A 116 -31.51 2.74 -15.03
C MET A 116 -30.95 3.64 -16.13
N GLU A 117 -31.84 4.36 -16.82
CA GLU A 117 -31.44 5.31 -17.85
C GLU A 117 -30.85 6.59 -17.26
N LEU A 118 -29.73 7.03 -17.84
CA LEU A 118 -29.15 8.35 -17.64
C LEU A 118 -29.76 9.31 -18.65
N ASN A 119 -31.00 9.71 -18.38
CA ASN A 119 -31.78 10.58 -19.27
C ASN A 119 -32.35 11.76 -18.48
N ILE A 120 -32.19 12.98 -19.00
CA ILE A 120 -32.73 14.20 -18.37
C ILE A 120 -34.26 14.17 -18.35
N THR A 121 -34.92 13.55 -19.34
CA THR A 121 -36.39 13.50 -19.42
C THR A 121 -37.00 12.43 -18.51
N LYS A 122 -36.21 11.41 -18.13
CA LYS A 122 -36.56 10.40 -17.12
C LYS A 122 -35.43 10.34 -16.10
N PRO A 123 -35.35 11.31 -15.18
CA PRO A 123 -34.14 11.58 -14.43
C PRO A 123 -33.86 10.57 -13.33
N THR A 124 -34.50 9.40 -13.27
CA THR A 124 -34.32 8.45 -12.16
C THR A 124 -32.85 8.08 -11.93
N GLY A 125 -32.12 7.70 -12.99
CA GLY A 125 -30.69 7.36 -12.87
C GLY A 125 -29.83 8.57 -12.51
N ILE A 126 -30.09 9.72 -13.14
CA ILE A 126 -29.37 10.98 -12.87
C ILE A 126 -29.62 11.45 -11.43
N GLN A 127 -30.87 11.42 -10.98
CA GLN A 127 -31.28 11.82 -9.64
C GLN A 127 -30.66 10.91 -8.58
N MET A 128 -30.56 9.61 -8.83
CA MET A 128 -29.86 8.71 -7.90
C MET A 128 -28.36 8.98 -7.86
N LEU A 129 -27.72 9.33 -8.98
CA LEU A 129 -26.31 9.75 -8.99
C LEU A 129 -26.12 11.06 -8.20
N LEU A 130 -27.02 12.03 -8.39
CA LEU A 130 -27.02 13.28 -7.63
C LEU A 130 -27.24 13.01 -6.13
N ASN A 131 -28.15 12.12 -5.77
CA ASN A 131 -28.37 11.70 -4.38
C ASN A 131 -27.10 11.05 -3.82
N LEU A 132 -26.41 10.19 -4.57
CA LEU A 132 -25.16 9.55 -4.12
C LEU A 132 -24.07 10.56 -3.75
N ILE A 133 -23.93 11.64 -4.51
CA ILE A 133 -22.88 12.66 -4.29
C ILE A 133 -23.30 13.80 -3.33
N SER A 134 -24.59 13.92 -3.01
CA SER A 134 -25.13 14.96 -2.12
C SER A 134 -25.61 14.44 -0.76
N SER A 135 -25.81 13.13 -0.61
CA SER A 135 -26.29 12.53 0.64
C SER A 135 -25.33 12.76 1.80
N ASN A 136 -25.88 12.72 3.01
CA ASN A 136 -25.06 12.75 4.22
C ASN A 136 -24.16 11.50 4.30
N PRO A 137 -22.90 11.62 4.75
CA PRO A 137 -22.00 10.50 5.01
C PRO A 137 -22.67 9.27 5.63
N HIS A 138 -23.42 9.47 6.72
CA HIS A 138 -24.01 8.37 7.49
C HIS A 138 -25.10 7.64 6.71
N GLN A 139 -25.79 8.31 5.78
CA GLN A 139 -26.77 7.69 4.88
C GLN A 139 -26.11 6.82 3.81
N LEU A 140 -24.81 7.03 3.54
CA LEU A 140 -23.99 6.21 2.64
C LEU A 140 -23.14 5.18 3.42
N GLY A 141 -23.47 4.98 4.69
CA GLY A 141 -22.74 4.12 5.62
C GLY A 141 -21.36 4.65 5.98
N TYR A 142 -20.97 5.86 5.53
CA TYR A 142 -19.66 6.44 5.80
C TYR A 142 -19.67 7.24 7.11
N SER A 143 -18.70 6.99 8.00
CA SER A 143 -18.46 7.85 9.17
C SER A 143 -17.30 8.80 8.88
N PRO A 144 -17.40 10.13 9.09
CA PRO A 144 -16.30 11.06 8.86
C PRO A 144 -15.09 10.85 9.79
N PRO A 145 -13.86 11.18 9.37
CA PRO A 145 -12.65 11.04 10.19
C PRO A 145 -12.56 11.98 11.41
N GLU A 146 -13.44 12.99 11.52
CA GLU A 146 -13.31 14.05 12.52
C GLU A 146 -13.42 13.58 13.97
N ASP A 147 -14.07 12.45 14.23
CA ASP A 147 -14.16 11.82 15.55
C ASP A 147 -12.77 11.53 16.16
N HIS A 148 -11.74 11.32 15.32
CA HIS A 148 -10.38 11.06 15.78
C HIS A 148 -9.65 12.32 16.29
N LYS A 149 -10.11 13.54 15.94
CA LYS A 149 -9.48 14.79 16.40
C LYS A 149 -9.60 14.96 17.90
N MET A 150 -10.77 14.64 18.46
CA MET A 150 -11.02 14.74 19.91
C MET A 150 -10.11 13.81 20.70
N LEU A 151 -9.93 12.58 20.21
CA LEU A 151 -9.12 11.55 20.85
C LEU A 151 -7.65 11.97 21.04
N ILE A 152 -7.08 12.69 20.08
CA ILE A 152 -5.66 13.08 20.12
C ILE A 152 -5.43 14.49 20.65
N SER A 153 -6.49 15.22 21.03
CA SER A 153 -6.42 16.65 21.40
C SER A 153 -5.45 16.95 22.54
N THR A 154 -5.29 16.02 23.48
CA THR A 154 -4.39 16.15 24.64
C THR A 154 -2.93 15.79 24.34
N THR A 155 -2.64 15.26 23.14
CA THR A 155 -1.31 14.74 22.79
C THR A 155 -0.36 15.83 22.30
N GLY A 156 -0.85 17.05 22.04
CA GLY A 156 -0.07 18.13 21.41
C GLY A 156 0.22 17.90 19.92
N PHE A 157 -0.38 16.87 19.32
CA PHE A 157 -0.33 16.61 17.88
C PHE A 157 -1.46 17.36 17.16
N THR A 158 -1.12 18.15 16.14
CA THR A 158 -2.08 18.83 15.28
C THR A 158 -2.49 17.91 14.13
N TYR A 159 -3.73 17.42 14.16
CA TYR A 159 -4.32 16.60 13.09
C TYR A 159 -4.42 17.35 11.76
N LYS A 160 -4.09 16.69 10.65
CA LYS A 160 -4.36 17.18 9.29
C LYS A 160 -5.21 16.21 8.48
N SER A 161 -4.85 14.92 8.44
CA SER A 161 -5.63 13.90 7.73
C SER A 161 -5.49 12.51 8.36
N LEU A 162 -6.43 11.63 8.03
CA LEU A 162 -6.47 10.24 8.48
C LEU A 162 -5.88 9.35 7.39
N LEU A 163 -4.82 8.64 7.72
CA LEU A 163 -4.19 7.69 6.79
C LEU A 163 -4.80 6.30 6.91
N ARG A 164 -5.10 5.84 8.15
CA ARG A 164 -5.68 4.52 8.42
C ARG A 164 -6.57 4.54 9.67
N ARG A 165 -7.74 3.90 9.60
CA ARG A 165 -8.63 3.71 10.76
C ARG A 165 -8.25 2.48 11.59
N ALA A 166 -8.55 2.53 12.88
CA ALA A 166 -8.45 1.38 13.77
C ALA A 166 -9.78 0.60 13.84
N ASP A 167 -9.70 -0.71 13.76
CA ASP A 167 -10.85 -1.63 13.83
C ASP A 167 -11.47 -1.70 15.22
N ASN A 168 -12.56 -0.97 15.51
CA ASN A 168 -13.33 -1.11 16.77
C ASN A 168 -12.41 -1.21 18.03
N GLY A 169 -11.33 -0.42 18.06
CA GLY A 169 -10.31 -0.43 19.12
C GLY A 169 -9.16 -1.45 18.98
N ARG A 170 -9.18 -2.39 18.02
CA ARG A 170 -8.15 -3.43 17.80
C ARG A 170 -7.15 -3.15 16.66
N GLY A 171 -7.46 -2.27 15.71
CA GLY A 171 -6.57 -1.92 14.59
C GLY A 171 -5.55 -0.80 14.88
N LYS A 172 -4.64 -0.55 13.93
CA LYS A 172 -3.67 0.57 13.97
C LYS A 172 -4.32 1.84 13.40
N LEU A 173 -4.56 2.86 14.24
CA LEU A 173 -4.91 4.22 13.81
C LEU A 173 -3.63 4.91 13.32
N VAL A 174 -3.66 5.49 12.12
CA VAL A 174 -2.52 6.25 11.57
C VAL A 174 -3.03 7.59 11.05
N LEU A 175 -2.47 8.69 11.56
CA LEU A 175 -2.85 10.06 11.20
C LEU A 175 -1.63 10.81 10.68
N PHE A 176 -1.85 11.70 9.73
CA PHE A 176 -0.89 12.70 9.28
C PHE A 176 -1.19 14.05 9.92
N GLY A 177 -0.15 14.76 10.32
CA GLY A 177 -0.29 16.02 11.02
C GLY A 177 1.02 16.71 11.29
N SER A 178 1.09 17.43 12.40
CA SER A 178 2.32 18.08 12.86
C SER A 178 2.44 18.08 14.37
N ILE A 179 3.68 18.07 14.85
CA ILE A 179 4.04 18.29 16.26
C ILE A 179 5.16 19.33 16.30
N ASN A 180 5.02 20.35 17.15
CA ASN A 180 5.96 21.48 17.21
C ASN A 180 6.26 22.07 15.82
N SER A 181 5.21 22.28 15.01
CA SER A 181 5.27 22.78 13.63
C SER A 181 6.02 21.91 12.61
N LYS A 182 6.53 20.73 12.99
CA LYS A 182 7.14 19.76 12.07
C LYS A 182 6.13 18.71 11.63
N LYS A 183 6.16 18.33 10.35
CA LYS A 183 5.29 17.25 9.82
C LYS A 183 5.61 15.93 10.54
N ALA A 184 4.58 15.23 10.97
CA ALA A 184 4.71 14.01 11.75
C ALA A 184 3.58 13.02 11.45
N ILE A 185 3.84 11.74 11.76
CA ILE A 185 2.84 10.67 11.73
C ILE A 185 2.48 10.31 13.16
N PHE A 186 1.19 10.22 13.45
CA PHE A 186 0.66 9.71 14.70
C PHE A 186 0.17 8.29 14.48
N LYS A 187 0.67 7.33 15.26
CA LYS A 187 0.26 5.93 15.20
C LYS A 187 -0.27 5.50 16.56
N ALA A 188 -1.44 4.89 16.62
CA ALA A 188 -2.01 4.36 17.86
C ALA A 188 -2.60 2.97 17.69
N SER A 189 -2.40 2.11 18.68
CA SER A 189 -2.88 0.73 18.71
C SER A 189 -2.88 0.18 20.14
N ASN A 190 -3.56 -0.94 20.38
CA ASN A 190 -3.49 -1.65 21.67
C ASN A 190 -2.11 -2.24 21.96
N ASN A 191 -1.29 -2.45 20.94
CA ASN A 191 0.05 -2.99 21.09
C ASN A 191 1.01 -2.31 20.12
N LEU A 192 1.88 -1.46 20.67
CA LEU A 192 3.03 -0.86 19.97
C LEU A 192 4.36 -1.23 20.64
N ASN A 193 4.36 -2.14 21.61
CA ASN A 193 5.52 -2.42 22.46
C ASN A 193 6.74 -2.85 21.65
N ASN A 194 6.56 -3.78 20.71
CA ASN A 194 7.68 -4.26 19.90
C ASN A 194 8.23 -3.16 18.99
N GLU A 195 7.36 -2.38 18.34
CA GLU A 195 7.79 -1.29 17.46
C GLU A 195 8.55 -0.21 18.23
N LEU A 196 8.05 0.20 19.40
CA LEU A 196 8.72 1.15 20.29
C LEU A 196 10.07 0.62 20.78
N LYS A 197 10.15 -0.65 21.19
CA LYS A 197 11.40 -1.32 21.56
C LYS A 197 12.41 -1.25 20.42
N MET A 198 12.02 -1.64 19.21
CA MET A 198 12.93 -1.68 18.06
C MET A 198 13.38 -0.29 17.64
N LEU A 199 12.46 0.69 17.58
CA LEU A 199 12.82 2.09 17.31
C LEU A 199 13.73 2.68 18.39
N GLY A 200 13.56 2.29 19.65
CA GLY A 200 14.45 2.68 20.75
C GLY A 200 15.88 2.14 20.60
N ILE A 201 16.05 0.90 20.14
CA ILE A 201 17.36 0.29 19.87
C ILE A 201 18.01 0.92 18.61
N LEU A 202 17.19 1.24 17.61
CA LEU A 202 17.64 1.73 16.30
C LEU A 202 17.70 3.26 16.19
N LYS A 203 17.49 4.00 17.29
CA LYS A 203 17.39 5.46 17.32
C LYS A 203 18.60 6.20 16.71
N ASP A 204 19.79 5.61 16.76
CA ASP A 204 21.00 6.25 16.21
C ASP A 204 21.15 6.03 14.69
N CYS A 205 20.26 5.25 14.07
CA CYS A 205 20.24 5.06 12.63
C CYS A 205 19.50 6.20 11.93
N LYS A 206 20.22 6.99 11.14
CA LYS A 206 19.63 8.11 10.38
C LYS A 206 18.60 7.70 9.33
N TYR A 207 18.53 6.42 8.96
CA TYR A 207 17.61 5.86 7.96
C TYR A 207 16.39 5.18 8.60
N VAL A 208 16.25 5.29 9.92
CA VAL A 208 15.10 4.83 10.71
C VAL A 208 14.39 6.04 11.31
N LEU A 209 13.06 5.98 11.37
CA LEU A 209 12.25 7.07 11.91
C LEU A 209 12.45 7.23 13.42
N GLN A 210 12.35 8.48 13.87
CA GLN A 210 12.51 8.84 15.27
C GLN A 210 11.16 8.99 15.95
N VAL A 211 10.99 8.33 17.09
CA VAL A 211 9.85 8.56 18.00
C VAL A 211 10.10 9.87 18.74
N VAL A 212 9.23 10.86 18.51
CA VAL A 212 9.33 12.18 19.14
C VAL A 212 8.41 12.34 20.33
N LYS A 213 7.37 11.49 20.42
CA LYS A 213 6.45 11.43 21.56
C LYS A 213 5.78 10.07 21.60
N GLU A 214 5.50 9.58 22.79
CA GLU A 214 4.72 8.36 23.01
C GLU A 214 3.87 8.52 24.27
N GLY A 215 2.89 7.63 24.46
CA GLY A 215 2.04 7.61 25.64
C GLY A 215 0.78 6.81 25.43
N PHE A 216 -0.26 7.14 26.21
CA PHE A 216 -1.57 6.50 26.13
C PHE A 216 -2.65 7.52 25.79
N LEU A 217 -3.60 7.08 24.97
CA LEU A 217 -4.83 7.80 24.66
C LEU A 217 -5.86 7.61 25.78
N SER A 218 -6.88 8.46 25.80
CA SER A 218 -7.96 8.39 26.81
C SER A 218 -8.77 7.09 26.75
N ASP A 219 -8.70 6.37 25.63
CA ASP A 219 -9.35 5.06 25.45
C ASP A 219 -8.42 3.88 25.76
N GLY A 220 -7.25 4.13 26.34
CA GLY A 220 -6.29 3.11 26.77
C GLY A 220 -5.32 2.63 25.69
N ARG A 221 -5.45 3.08 24.43
CA ARG A 221 -4.49 2.72 23.36
C ARG A 221 -3.13 3.36 23.58
N MET A 222 -2.07 2.63 23.25
CA MET A 222 -0.74 3.21 23.12
C MET A 222 -0.69 4.09 21.87
N PHE A 223 0.06 5.19 21.92
CA PHE A 223 0.39 5.98 20.75
C PHE A 223 1.87 6.31 20.68
N MET A 224 2.33 6.55 19.45
CA MET A 224 3.61 7.16 19.15
C MET A 224 3.46 8.20 18.04
N VAL A 225 4.28 9.24 18.12
CA VAL A 225 4.43 10.27 17.09
C VAL A 225 5.83 10.10 16.52
N ILE A 226 5.93 9.94 15.20
CA ILE A 226 7.18 9.64 14.50
C ILE A 226 7.50 10.71 13.45
N THR A 227 8.79 10.97 13.26
CA THR A 227 9.32 11.92 12.26
C THR A 227 10.57 11.37 11.57
N PRO A 228 10.87 11.78 10.32
CA PRO A 228 10.04 12.65 9.46
C PRO A 228 8.80 11.94 8.88
N ALA A 229 7.83 12.73 8.41
CA ALA A 229 6.68 12.23 7.65
C ALA A 229 6.98 12.32 6.14
N GLY A 230 7.37 11.20 5.53
CA GLY A 230 7.67 11.05 4.11
C GLY A 230 6.47 10.61 3.26
N VAL A 231 6.76 10.31 1.99
CA VAL A 231 5.83 9.73 1.03
C VAL A 231 6.33 8.36 0.58
N HIS A 232 5.45 7.42 0.21
CA HIS A 232 5.92 6.13 -0.30
C HIS A 232 6.77 6.29 -1.57
N LEU A 233 7.73 5.37 -1.72
CA LEU A 233 8.61 5.32 -2.87
C LEU A 233 7.85 4.89 -4.13
N GLU A 234 8.04 5.62 -5.23
CA GLU A 234 7.32 5.44 -6.50
C GLU A 234 8.24 5.77 -7.69
N ALA A 235 8.27 4.91 -8.70
CA ALA A 235 9.13 5.08 -9.88
C ALA A 235 8.87 6.42 -10.58
N LYS A 236 7.63 6.72 -10.95
CA LYS A 236 7.26 7.96 -11.66
C LYS A 236 7.63 9.24 -10.91
N LYS A 237 7.58 9.20 -9.58
CA LYS A 237 7.82 10.39 -8.74
C LYS A 237 9.30 10.60 -8.45
N HIS A 238 10.07 9.53 -8.28
CA HIS A 238 11.45 9.60 -7.81
C HIS A 238 12.48 9.28 -8.91
N GLY A 239 12.03 8.71 -10.03
CA GLY A 239 12.88 8.22 -11.12
C GLY A 239 13.80 7.09 -10.67
N LEU A 240 14.64 6.63 -11.58
CA LEU A 240 15.66 5.63 -11.29
C LEU A 240 16.63 6.07 -10.19
N LYS A 241 17.24 7.26 -10.33
CA LYS A 241 18.26 7.74 -9.39
C LYS A 241 17.71 7.94 -7.97
N GLY A 242 16.47 8.44 -7.84
CA GLY A 242 15.81 8.57 -6.54
C GLY A 242 15.44 7.22 -5.94
N THR A 243 15.00 6.26 -6.76
CA THR A 243 14.73 4.89 -6.34
C THR A 243 15.98 4.20 -5.81
N LEU A 244 17.09 4.25 -6.56
CA LEU A 244 18.36 3.65 -6.13
C LEU A 244 18.88 4.29 -4.83
N LYS A 245 18.78 5.61 -4.69
CA LYS A 245 19.13 6.30 -3.42
C LYS A 245 18.31 5.79 -2.25
N ALA A 246 16.99 5.68 -2.42
CA ALA A 246 16.11 5.19 -1.35
C ALA A 246 16.39 3.73 -0.99
N LEU A 247 16.63 2.85 -1.97
CA LEU A 247 16.97 1.44 -1.73
C LEU A 247 18.32 1.29 -1.03
N ARG A 248 19.32 2.10 -1.40
CA ARG A 248 20.61 2.17 -0.68
C ARG A 248 20.43 2.61 0.76
N ASP A 249 19.64 3.65 0.99
CA ASP A 249 19.38 4.16 2.34
C ASP A 249 18.66 3.11 3.21
N VAL A 250 17.74 2.34 2.61
CA VAL A 250 17.11 1.18 3.26
C VAL A 250 18.11 0.07 3.53
N ALA A 251 18.99 -0.28 2.59
CA ALA A 251 20.06 -1.25 2.82
C ALA A 251 20.97 -0.82 3.99
N LYS A 252 21.26 0.48 4.13
CA LYS A 252 21.99 1.02 5.29
C LYS A 252 21.21 0.88 6.60
N ALA A 253 19.88 0.98 6.58
CA ALA A 253 19.04 0.70 7.75
C ALA A 253 19.12 -0.79 8.14
N LEU A 254 19.01 -1.69 7.16
CA LEU A 254 19.10 -3.14 7.35
C LEU A 254 20.47 -3.57 7.88
N LYS A 255 21.55 -3.00 7.33
CA LYS A 255 22.93 -3.17 7.81
C LYS A 255 23.05 -2.79 9.29
N PHE A 256 22.54 -1.61 9.66
CA PHE A 256 22.60 -1.11 11.04
C PHE A 256 21.82 -1.99 12.03
N SER A 257 20.66 -2.53 11.62
CA SER A 257 19.89 -3.46 12.46
C SER A 257 20.53 -4.83 12.52
N TYR A 258 21.09 -5.32 11.41
CA TYR A 258 21.79 -6.59 11.33
C TYR A 258 23.01 -6.63 12.28
N ASP A 259 23.79 -5.55 12.36
CA ASP A 259 24.91 -5.41 13.31
C ASP A 259 24.47 -5.45 14.79
N ARG A 260 23.17 -5.26 15.04
CA ARG A 260 22.53 -5.37 16.36
C ARG A 260 21.77 -6.69 16.51
N HIS A 261 21.96 -7.62 15.58
CA HIS A 261 21.27 -8.91 15.53
C HIS A 261 19.75 -8.78 15.44
N ILE A 262 19.26 -7.76 14.73
CA ILE A 262 17.84 -7.49 14.49
C ILE A 262 17.53 -7.63 13.00
N PHE A 263 16.51 -8.42 12.68
CA PHE A 263 15.93 -8.51 11.34
C PHE A 263 14.58 -7.79 11.30
N HIS A 264 14.32 -7.04 10.24
CA HIS A 264 13.05 -6.35 10.00
C HIS A 264 11.91 -7.33 9.69
N ARG A 265 12.18 -8.37 8.90
CA ARG A 265 11.24 -9.47 8.55
C ARG A 265 10.01 -9.11 7.71
N ASP A 266 9.88 -7.86 7.29
CA ASP A 266 8.79 -7.38 6.42
C ASP A 266 9.25 -6.22 5.53
N VAL A 267 10.38 -6.41 4.86
CA VAL A 267 10.87 -5.46 3.87
C VAL A 267 9.91 -5.49 2.67
N SER A 268 9.13 -4.42 2.52
CA SER A 268 8.10 -4.28 1.49
C SER A 268 8.07 -2.84 0.97
N TYR A 269 7.49 -2.61 -0.21
CA TYR A 269 7.40 -1.25 -0.77
C TYR A 269 6.56 -0.30 0.10
N LEU A 270 5.62 -0.84 0.88
CA LEU A 270 4.79 -0.08 1.83
C LEU A 270 5.60 0.40 3.03
N ASN A 271 6.66 -0.32 3.36
CA ASN A 271 7.53 -0.01 4.49
C ASN A 271 8.71 0.88 4.07
N ILE A 272 8.70 1.44 2.86
CA ILE A 272 9.71 2.40 2.39
C ILE A 272 9.06 3.75 2.09
N ILE A 273 9.56 4.79 2.73
CA ILE A 273 9.19 6.17 2.44
C ILE A 273 10.41 7.01 2.07
N VAL A 274 10.15 8.11 1.36
CA VAL A 274 11.14 9.12 0.98
C VAL A 274 10.75 10.46 1.62
N TYR A 275 11.72 11.08 2.27
CA TYR A 275 11.62 12.44 2.80
C TYR A 275 12.90 13.21 2.47
N GLU A 276 12.78 14.41 1.90
CA GLU A 276 13.94 15.25 1.52
C GLU A 276 15.02 14.51 0.72
N LYS A 277 14.59 13.64 -0.22
CA LYS A 277 15.45 12.78 -1.08
C LYS A 277 16.20 11.65 -0.35
N GLN A 278 15.88 11.40 0.91
CA GLN A 278 16.42 10.29 1.71
C GLN A 278 15.37 9.19 1.90
N GLY A 279 15.80 7.94 1.76
CA GLY A 279 14.97 6.76 2.04
C GLY A 279 14.93 6.41 3.53
N TYR A 280 13.78 5.92 3.99
CA TYR A 280 13.57 5.44 5.35
C TYR A 280 12.82 4.11 5.35
N LEU A 281 13.23 3.20 6.23
CA LEU A 281 12.55 1.93 6.50
C LEU A 281 11.63 2.08 7.73
N ILE A 282 10.36 1.71 7.59
CA ILE A 282 9.29 1.94 8.58
C ILE A 282 8.58 0.62 8.97
N ASP A 283 7.72 0.69 10.00
CA ASP A 283 6.93 -0.45 10.53
C ASP A 283 7.78 -1.62 11.05
N TRP A 284 8.65 -1.31 12.02
CA TRP A 284 9.48 -2.26 12.76
C TRP A 284 8.70 -3.14 13.75
N GLY A 285 7.36 -3.14 13.69
CA GLY A 285 6.51 -3.82 14.68
C GLY A 285 6.62 -5.35 14.67
N VAL A 286 7.09 -5.94 13.57
CA VAL A 286 7.32 -7.39 13.44
C VAL A 286 8.80 -7.77 13.42
N ALA A 287 9.69 -6.79 13.58
CA ALA A 287 11.12 -7.04 13.66
C ALA A 287 11.45 -7.89 14.89
N SER A 288 12.51 -8.67 14.81
CA SER A 288 12.87 -9.62 15.87
C SER A 288 14.38 -9.74 15.98
N THR A 289 14.87 -9.96 17.20
CA THR A 289 16.26 -10.34 17.42
C THR A 289 16.51 -11.78 16.98
N VAL A 290 17.78 -12.15 16.75
CA VAL A 290 18.18 -13.54 16.48
C VAL A 290 17.62 -14.52 17.53
N SER A 291 17.63 -14.14 18.81
CA SER A 291 17.10 -14.99 19.89
C SER A 291 15.58 -15.15 19.83
N GLU A 292 14.86 -14.12 19.39
CA GLU A 292 13.39 -14.12 19.27
C GLU A 292 12.91 -14.92 18.06
N LEU A 293 13.74 -15.08 17.00
CA LEU A 293 13.37 -15.83 15.79
C LEU A 293 12.98 -17.29 16.07
N ILE A 294 13.51 -17.91 17.13
CA ILE A 294 13.24 -19.31 17.47
C ILE A 294 11.76 -19.52 17.82
N SER A 295 11.13 -18.52 18.44
CA SER A 295 9.76 -18.59 18.95
C SER A 295 8.79 -17.65 18.23
N ALA A 296 9.29 -16.70 17.45
CA ALA A 296 8.46 -15.74 16.74
C ALA A 296 7.73 -16.42 15.56
N PRO A 297 6.44 -16.17 15.37
CA PRO A 297 5.72 -16.67 14.20
C PRO A 297 6.38 -16.16 12.92
N LEU A 298 6.35 -16.98 11.87
CA LEU A 298 6.81 -16.55 10.55
C LEU A 298 5.92 -15.40 10.08
N THR A 299 6.54 -14.35 9.58
CA THR A 299 5.88 -13.11 9.16
C THR A 299 6.50 -12.64 7.84
N GLY A 300 5.80 -11.76 7.15
CA GLY A 300 6.21 -11.19 5.89
C GLY A 300 5.10 -11.17 4.86
N THR A 301 5.18 -10.18 3.98
CA THR A 301 4.27 -10.05 2.85
C THR A 301 4.69 -11.04 1.75
N TYR A 302 3.84 -12.03 1.41
CA TYR A 302 4.18 -13.09 0.43
C TYR A 302 4.76 -12.58 -0.91
N LEU A 303 4.30 -11.40 -1.33
CA LEU A 303 4.79 -10.72 -2.53
C LEU A 303 6.31 -10.48 -2.49
N PHE A 304 6.83 -10.10 -1.32
CA PHE A 304 8.19 -9.66 -1.07
C PHE A 304 9.03 -10.65 -0.24
N SER A 305 8.42 -11.63 0.43
CA SER A 305 9.19 -12.65 1.15
C SER A 305 10.13 -13.44 0.24
N SER A 306 11.32 -13.77 0.75
CA SER A 306 12.31 -14.61 0.09
C SER A 306 11.77 -16.00 -0.23
N PHE A 307 12.39 -16.70 -1.19
CA PHE A 307 11.97 -18.04 -1.57
C PHE A 307 12.04 -19.05 -0.39
N PRO A 308 13.11 -19.09 0.42
CA PRO A 308 13.17 -19.95 1.60
C PRO A 308 12.05 -19.68 2.61
N VAL A 309 11.73 -18.41 2.85
CA VAL A 309 10.62 -17.99 3.74
C VAL A 309 9.27 -18.45 3.18
N LEU A 310 9.03 -18.30 1.87
CA LEU A 310 7.80 -18.78 1.24
C LEU A 310 7.67 -20.31 1.32
N MET A 311 8.76 -21.04 1.13
CA MET A 311 8.78 -22.50 1.28
C MET A 311 8.51 -22.92 2.72
N SER A 312 8.98 -22.16 3.71
CA SER A 312 8.65 -22.36 5.12
C SER A 312 7.15 -22.16 5.38
N PHE A 313 6.53 -21.09 4.85
CA PHE A 313 5.08 -20.91 4.92
C PHE A 313 4.30 -22.07 4.31
N LYS A 314 4.73 -22.57 3.14
CA LYS A 314 4.05 -23.65 2.42
C LYS A 314 4.17 -25.00 3.15
N THR A 315 5.34 -25.31 3.68
CA THR A 315 5.64 -26.64 4.21
C THR A 315 5.48 -26.75 5.73
N GLY A 316 5.35 -25.62 6.43
CA GLY A 316 5.39 -25.55 7.89
C GLY A 316 6.76 -25.89 8.49
N LYS A 317 7.79 -26.12 7.66
CA LYS A 317 9.14 -26.41 8.14
C LYS A 317 9.83 -25.11 8.57
N PRO A 318 10.49 -25.06 9.73
CA PRO A 318 11.23 -23.87 10.16
C PRO A 318 12.31 -23.48 9.14
N HIS A 319 12.48 -22.17 8.93
CA HIS A 319 13.57 -21.58 8.16
C HIS A 319 14.41 -20.69 9.08
N THR A 320 15.73 -20.81 8.98
CA THR A 320 16.66 -19.93 9.69
C THR A 320 16.79 -18.63 8.92
N TYR A 321 16.07 -17.61 9.40
CA TYR A 321 16.07 -16.27 8.79
C TYR A 321 17.47 -15.64 8.84
N SER A 322 17.89 -15.01 7.74
CA SER A 322 19.22 -14.42 7.61
C SER A 322 19.21 -13.14 6.74
N ALA A 323 20.36 -12.48 6.62
CA ALA A 323 20.48 -11.24 5.85
C ALA A 323 20.08 -11.39 4.38
N ILE A 324 20.29 -12.57 3.78
CA ILE A 324 19.92 -12.83 2.38
C ILE A 324 18.40 -12.74 2.17
N ASP A 325 17.60 -13.05 3.19
CA ASP A 325 16.15 -12.97 3.10
C ASP A 325 15.68 -11.50 2.98
N GLU A 326 16.37 -10.58 3.66
CA GLU A 326 16.10 -9.13 3.57
C GLU A 326 16.60 -8.54 2.25
N ILE A 327 17.75 -9.00 1.76
CA ILE A 327 18.31 -8.60 0.47
C ILE A 327 17.39 -9.07 -0.68
N GLU A 328 16.93 -10.32 -0.66
CA GLU A 328 16.00 -10.84 -1.66
C GLU A 328 14.66 -10.07 -1.62
N SER A 329 14.18 -9.73 -0.41
CA SER A 329 13.01 -8.88 -0.23
C SER A 329 13.20 -7.48 -0.83
N LEU A 330 14.37 -6.87 -0.63
CA LEU A 330 14.73 -5.57 -1.21
C LEU A 330 14.78 -5.62 -2.75
N PHE A 331 15.28 -6.72 -3.32
CA PHE A 331 15.22 -6.95 -4.77
C PHE A 331 13.78 -6.99 -5.29
N TYR A 332 12.88 -7.70 -4.61
CA TYR A 332 11.46 -7.73 -5.00
C TYR A 332 10.80 -6.36 -4.88
N VAL A 333 11.19 -5.54 -3.90
CA VAL A 333 10.73 -4.16 -3.80
C VAL A 333 11.22 -3.32 -4.98
N PHE A 334 12.49 -3.45 -5.36
CA PHE A 334 13.05 -2.75 -6.52
C PHE A 334 12.29 -3.09 -7.81
N MET A 335 12.08 -4.39 -8.06
CA MET A 335 11.33 -4.88 -9.21
C MET A 335 9.87 -4.39 -9.18
N TYR A 336 9.21 -4.47 -8.02
CA TYR A 336 7.83 -4.01 -7.89
C TYR A 336 7.67 -2.52 -8.21
N ILE A 337 8.59 -1.67 -7.74
CA ILE A 337 8.58 -0.22 -8.03
C ILE A 337 8.80 0.03 -9.52
N ALA A 338 9.81 -0.62 -10.11
CA ALA A 338 10.16 -0.45 -11.51
C ALA A 338 9.06 -0.93 -12.48
N CYS A 339 8.23 -1.90 -12.06
CA CYS A 339 7.10 -2.42 -12.82
C CYS A 339 5.75 -1.77 -12.46
N ASP A 340 5.74 -0.58 -11.83
CA ASP A 340 4.51 0.11 -11.39
C ASP A 340 3.54 -0.79 -10.58
N GLY A 341 4.11 -1.68 -9.77
CA GLY A 341 3.40 -2.61 -8.91
C GLY A 341 2.84 -3.86 -9.61
N ILE A 342 3.27 -4.13 -10.85
CA ILE A 342 2.90 -5.31 -11.62
C ILE A 342 4.00 -6.37 -11.48
N VAL A 343 3.69 -7.47 -10.78
CA VAL A 343 4.53 -8.67 -10.73
C VAL A 343 3.66 -9.91 -10.99
N SER A 344 4.21 -10.91 -11.69
CA SER A 344 3.41 -12.02 -12.22
C SER A 344 2.66 -12.82 -11.14
N TRP A 345 3.24 -12.94 -9.95
CA TRP A 345 2.66 -13.71 -8.84
C TRP A 345 1.67 -12.92 -7.97
N LYS A 346 1.42 -11.63 -8.25
CA LYS A 346 0.54 -10.76 -7.41
C LYS A 346 -0.93 -11.17 -7.44
N LYS A 347 -1.41 -11.71 -8.58
CA LYS A 347 -2.85 -11.93 -8.84
C LYS A 347 -3.40 -13.23 -8.25
N HIS A 348 -2.57 -14.01 -7.55
CA HIS A 348 -2.93 -15.34 -7.11
C HIS A 348 -3.18 -15.35 -5.60
N SER A 349 -4.26 -16.01 -5.19
CA SER A 349 -4.63 -16.18 -3.77
C SER A 349 -3.99 -17.43 -3.14
N ASP A 350 -3.67 -18.44 -3.94
CA ASP A 350 -3.02 -19.66 -3.49
C ASP A 350 -1.49 -19.50 -3.40
N LEU A 351 -0.94 -19.82 -2.23
CA LEU A 351 0.49 -19.73 -1.94
C LEU A 351 1.33 -20.65 -2.85
N SER A 352 0.83 -21.84 -3.20
CA SER A 352 1.58 -22.76 -4.06
C SER A 352 1.79 -22.19 -5.46
N THR A 353 0.76 -21.54 -5.99
CA THR A 353 0.78 -20.86 -7.29
C THR A 353 1.69 -19.63 -7.26
N ILE A 354 1.63 -18.83 -6.19
CA ILE A 354 2.54 -17.69 -5.98
C ILE A 354 4.00 -18.17 -6.06
N ILE A 355 4.33 -19.22 -5.31
CA ILE A 355 5.68 -19.79 -5.26
C ILE A 355 6.13 -20.30 -6.62
N ALA A 356 5.29 -21.07 -7.32
CA ALA A 356 5.64 -21.63 -8.62
C ALA A 356 5.90 -20.55 -9.68
N ILE A 357 5.05 -19.53 -9.75
CA ILE A 357 5.22 -18.42 -10.68
C ILE A 357 6.46 -17.60 -10.34
N LYS A 358 6.63 -17.26 -9.05
CA LYS A 358 7.79 -16.50 -8.59
C LYS A 358 9.10 -17.25 -8.89
N TYR A 359 9.14 -18.54 -8.62
CA TYR A 359 10.27 -19.40 -8.99
C TYR A 359 10.55 -19.35 -10.49
N ASN A 360 9.53 -19.54 -11.33
CA ASN A 360 9.71 -19.52 -12.77
C ASN A 360 10.27 -18.18 -13.27
N VAL A 361 9.73 -17.05 -12.81
CA VAL A 361 10.22 -15.73 -13.22
C VAL A 361 11.63 -15.47 -12.69
N MET A 362 11.97 -15.91 -11.47
CA MET A 362 13.29 -15.63 -10.88
C MET A 362 14.40 -16.58 -11.33
N PHE A 363 14.08 -17.82 -11.69
CA PHE A 363 15.06 -18.86 -12.03
C PHE A 363 15.05 -19.26 -13.51
N CYS A 364 14.21 -18.64 -14.35
CA CYS A 364 14.26 -18.77 -15.80
C CYS A 364 14.64 -17.42 -16.42
N PRO A 365 15.88 -17.24 -16.92
CA PRO A 365 16.33 -15.97 -17.50
C PRO A 365 15.42 -15.43 -18.60
N GLN A 366 14.85 -16.31 -19.43
CA GLN A 366 13.91 -15.93 -20.48
C GLN A 366 12.63 -15.33 -19.90
N GLU A 367 12.11 -15.91 -18.82
CA GLU A 367 10.90 -15.44 -18.14
C GLU A 367 11.13 -14.12 -17.41
N PHE A 368 12.28 -13.96 -16.75
CA PHE A 368 12.67 -12.71 -16.14
C PHE A 368 12.76 -11.57 -17.17
N ASN A 369 13.49 -11.79 -18.25
CA ASN A 369 13.66 -10.79 -19.31
C ASN A 369 12.33 -10.44 -19.99
N ARG A 370 11.47 -11.44 -20.22
CA ARG A 370 10.11 -11.23 -20.73
C ARG A 370 9.27 -10.38 -19.77
N HIS A 371 9.39 -10.61 -18.46
CA HIS A 371 8.70 -9.81 -17.45
C HIS A 371 9.17 -8.34 -17.49
N LEU A 372 10.49 -8.11 -17.51
CA LEU A 372 11.05 -6.76 -17.59
C LEU A 372 10.59 -6.03 -18.86
N ALA A 373 10.66 -6.68 -20.02
CA ALA A 373 10.27 -6.09 -21.30
C ALA A 373 8.79 -5.67 -21.34
N ASN A 374 7.92 -6.41 -20.65
CA ASN A 374 6.48 -6.15 -20.67
C ASN A 374 6.04 -5.08 -19.66
N TYR A 375 6.74 -4.94 -18.53
CA TYR A 375 6.21 -4.19 -17.39
C TYR A 375 7.16 -3.14 -16.80
N ALA A 376 8.48 -3.34 -16.89
CA ALA A 376 9.43 -2.44 -16.26
C ALA A 376 9.66 -1.18 -17.11
N HIS A 377 9.77 -0.02 -16.47
CA HIS A 377 10.24 1.20 -17.14
C HIS A 377 11.65 0.99 -17.70
N ASN A 378 11.89 1.36 -18.96
CA ASN A 378 13.14 1.10 -19.69
C ASN A 378 14.41 1.52 -18.94
N GLU A 379 14.39 2.66 -18.23
CA GLU A 379 15.54 3.15 -17.48
C GLU A 379 16.00 2.18 -16.35
N PHE A 380 15.09 1.34 -15.85
CA PHE A 380 15.39 0.37 -14.78
C PHE A 380 15.97 -0.94 -15.29
N HIS A 381 15.83 -1.26 -16.58
CA HIS A 381 16.15 -2.60 -17.13
C HIS A 381 17.57 -3.04 -16.81
N ARG A 382 18.56 -2.19 -17.11
CA ARG A 382 19.99 -2.49 -16.89
C ARG A 382 20.26 -2.86 -15.42
N HIS A 383 19.75 -2.06 -14.50
CA HIS A 383 20.01 -2.20 -13.07
C HIS A 383 19.26 -3.40 -12.47
N LEU A 384 18.02 -3.65 -12.92
CA LEU A 384 17.28 -4.85 -12.52
C LEU A 384 17.94 -6.13 -13.02
N SER A 385 18.36 -6.18 -14.28
CA SER A 385 19.09 -7.33 -14.83
C SER A 385 20.42 -7.56 -14.12
N ALA A 386 21.14 -6.49 -13.77
CA ALA A 386 22.36 -6.61 -13.00
C ALA A 386 22.09 -7.13 -11.58
N PHE A 387 21.09 -6.57 -10.88
CA PHE A 387 20.76 -7.01 -9.52
C PHE A 387 20.23 -8.45 -9.50
N HIS A 388 19.41 -8.82 -10.48
CA HIS A 388 18.87 -10.16 -10.61
C HIS A 388 19.96 -11.22 -10.75
N LYS A 389 21.00 -10.97 -11.58
CA LYS A 389 22.17 -11.87 -11.69
C LYS A 389 22.94 -12.03 -10.40
N ILE A 390 22.96 -10.99 -9.56
CA ILE A 390 23.62 -11.03 -8.25
C ILE A 390 22.82 -11.94 -7.30
N ILE A 391 21.49 -11.77 -7.23
CA ILE A 391 20.64 -12.51 -6.28
C ILE A 391 20.34 -13.94 -6.75
N PHE A 392 20.19 -14.14 -8.06
CA PHE A 392 19.83 -15.42 -8.68
C PHE A 392 20.89 -15.80 -9.72
N PRO A 393 22.09 -16.21 -9.29
CA PRO A 393 23.14 -16.65 -10.21
C PRO A 393 22.73 -17.92 -10.97
N TYR A 394 23.29 -18.10 -12.17
CA TYR A 394 23.00 -19.24 -13.05
C TYR A 394 24.28 -19.95 -13.51
N GLY A 395 24.18 -21.25 -13.79
CA GLY A 395 25.26 -22.01 -14.43
C GLY A 395 26.52 -22.10 -13.56
N ASN A 396 27.69 -21.82 -14.13
CA ASN A 396 28.97 -21.91 -13.41
C ASN A 396 29.15 -20.84 -12.32
N ASP A 397 28.27 -19.83 -12.28
CA ASP A 397 28.25 -18.78 -11.24
C ASP A 397 27.53 -19.23 -9.96
N LEU A 398 27.07 -20.49 -9.89
CA LEU A 398 26.39 -21.11 -8.73
C LEU A 398 27.31 -21.35 -7.51
N GLU A 399 28.57 -20.94 -7.57
CA GLU A 399 29.41 -20.94 -6.36
C GLU A 399 28.68 -20.14 -5.28
N SER A 400 28.57 -20.73 -4.08
CA SER A 400 27.83 -20.16 -2.95
C SER A 400 28.50 -18.87 -2.50
N ARG A 401 28.20 -17.76 -3.16
CA ARG A 401 28.66 -16.45 -2.75
C ARG A 401 27.81 -16.01 -1.57
N GLU A 402 28.45 -15.82 -0.41
CA GLU A 402 27.84 -15.11 0.70
C GLU A 402 27.73 -13.63 0.32
N LEU A 403 26.51 -13.18 0.00
CA LEU A 403 26.20 -11.79 -0.28
C LEU A 403 26.00 -11.02 1.02
N SER A 404 26.78 -9.96 1.22
CA SER A 404 26.64 -9.08 2.40
C SER A 404 25.77 -7.85 2.09
N ILE A 405 25.21 -7.24 3.13
CA ILE A 405 24.42 -6.01 2.96
C ILE A 405 25.33 -4.85 2.53
N GLU A 406 26.59 -4.84 2.96
CA GLU A 406 27.62 -3.88 2.53
C GLU A 406 27.86 -3.90 1.04
N GLU A 407 28.01 -5.09 0.45
CA GLU A 407 28.18 -5.22 -1.00
C GLU A 407 26.98 -4.62 -1.75
N ILE A 408 25.76 -4.84 -1.26
CA ILE A 408 24.54 -4.24 -1.85
C ILE A 408 24.55 -2.72 -1.76
N ILE A 409 25.01 -2.16 -0.63
CA ILE A 409 25.15 -0.71 -0.46
C ILE A 409 26.14 -0.14 -1.49
N GLU A 410 27.30 -0.76 -1.65
CA GLU A 410 28.35 -0.34 -2.60
C GLU A 410 27.86 -0.43 -4.06
N ILE A 411 27.16 -1.50 -4.42
CA ILE A 411 26.55 -1.67 -5.75
C ILE A 411 25.60 -0.51 -6.06
N PHE A 412 24.71 -0.17 -5.13
CA PHE A 412 23.80 0.95 -5.34
C PHE A 412 24.53 2.30 -5.38
N GLU A 413 25.58 2.50 -4.58
CA GLU A 413 26.39 3.72 -4.64
C GLU A 413 27.06 3.90 -6.00
N ASN A 414 27.64 2.84 -6.55
CA ASN A 414 28.24 2.86 -7.87
C ASN A 414 27.21 3.21 -8.95
N TRP A 415 26.05 2.56 -8.94
CA TRP A 415 24.98 2.87 -9.89
C TRP A 415 24.44 4.30 -9.76
N ILE A 416 24.38 4.85 -8.54
CA ILE A 416 23.96 6.24 -8.31
C ILE A 416 24.98 7.23 -8.87
N ASN A 417 26.28 6.89 -8.81
CA ASN A 417 27.37 7.73 -9.31
C ASN A 417 27.50 7.70 -10.84
N GLU A 418 27.04 6.63 -11.49
CA GLU A 418 26.96 6.51 -12.95
C GLU A 418 25.83 7.34 -13.59
N LEU A 419 24.81 7.72 -12.78
CA LEU A 419 23.66 8.54 -13.15
C LEU A 419 23.85 9.99 -12.70
#